data_AF-A0A9P0MID2-F1
#
_entry.id   AF-A0A9P0MID2-F1
#
_cell.length_a   1.000
_cell.length_b   1.000
_cell.length_c   1.000
_cell.angle_alpha   90.00
_cell.angle_beta   90.00
_cell.angle_gamma   90.00
#
_symmetry.space_group_name_H-M   'P 1'
#
loop_
_entity.id
_entity.type
_entity.pdbx_description
1 polymer ?
#
loop_
_entity_poly.entity_id
_entity_poly.type
_entity_poly.pdbx_seq_one_letter_code
_entity_poly.pdbx_strand_id
1 'polypeptide(L)'
;MRDRLGLQCHRTTVGRYLHKEGIQRRIPAVKPLLTEDHRSRRLQVCQENLNSDWSTVVFSNEKKLCTNTDYRPPLWHRNNTRYDPANIIPNRSTGRTTIGYWGVDDGGWTRGFS
;
A
#
# COMPACT_ATOMS: atom_id res chain seq x y z
N MET A 1 14.36 -1.91 -21.22
CA MET A 1 14.50 -0.45 -21.04
C MET A 1 15.66 0.10 -21.87
N ARG A 2 16.87 -0.48 -21.78
CA ARG A 2 17.99 -0.22 -22.72
C ARG A 2 17.57 -0.45 -24.19
N ASP A 3 17.07 -1.64 -24.50
CA ASP A 3 16.65 -2.00 -25.88
C ASP A 3 15.40 -1.24 -26.35
N ARG A 4 14.60 -0.73 -25.40
CA ARG A 4 13.39 0.06 -25.68
C ARG A 4 13.69 1.54 -26.00
N LEU A 5 14.86 2.05 -25.62
CA LEU A 5 15.25 3.46 -25.78
C LEU A 5 16.37 3.64 -26.81
N GLY A 6 16.88 2.57 -27.42
CA GLY A 6 17.95 2.63 -28.43
C GLY A 6 19.30 3.17 -27.92
N LEU A 7 19.45 3.31 -26.60
CA LEU A 7 20.64 3.93 -26.00
C LEU A 7 21.81 2.93 -25.95
N GLN A 8 22.90 3.25 -26.65
CA GLN A 8 24.17 2.52 -26.56
C GLN A 8 24.93 2.86 -25.26
N CYS A 9 24.32 2.63 -24.10
CA CYS A 9 24.98 2.84 -22.82
C CYS A 9 24.73 1.69 -21.83
N HIS A 10 25.65 1.54 -20.88
CA HIS A 10 25.57 0.50 -19.86
C HIS A 10 24.44 0.79 -18.87
N ARG A 11 23.83 -0.27 -18.30
CA ARG A 11 22.70 -0.15 -17.34
C ARG A 11 23.05 0.74 -16.15
N THR A 12 24.30 0.71 -15.68
CA THR A 12 24.77 1.55 -14.57
C THR A 12 24.77 3.03 -14.95
N THR A 13 25.13 3.36 -16.19
CA THR A 13 25.11 4.73 -16.71
C THR A 13 23.67 5.26 -16.72
N VAL A 14 22.71 4.49 -17.25
CA VAL A 14 21.28 4.84 -17.22
C VAL A 14 20.79 5.06 -15.79
N GLY A 15 21.13 4.15 -14.87
CA GLY A 15 20.73 4.27 -13.46
C GLY A 15 21.29 5.51 -12.77
N ARG A 16 22.56 5.87 -13.03
CA ARG A 16 23.18 7.09 -12.49
C ARG A 16 22.49 8.35 -13.00
N TYR A 17 22.18 8.43 -14.30
CA TYR A 17 21.44 9.55 -14.86
C TYR A 17 20.04 9.66 -14.28
N LEU A 18 19.30 8.55 -14.17
CA LEU A 18 17.98 8.55 -13.54
C LEU A 18 18.03 9.02 -12.08
N HIS A 19 19.03 8.58 -11.31
CA HIS A 19 19.21 9.04 -9.93
C HIS A 19 19.53 10.54 -9.86
N LYS A 20 20.34 11.07 -10.80
CA LYS A 20 20.62 12.51 -10.92
C LYS A 20 19.34 13.31 -11.17
N GLU A 21 18.43 12.77 -11.97
CA GLU A 21 17.10 13.33 -12.24
C GLU A 21 16.06 13.05 -11.14
N GLY A 22 16.46 12.45 -10.01
CA GLY A 22 15.59 12.15 -8.88
C GLY A 22 14.63 10.98 -9.09
N ILE A 23 14.88 10.14 -10.11
CA ILE A 23 14.10 8.93 -10.42
C ILE A 23 14.81 7.72 -9.82
N GLN A 24 14.12 6.97 -8.97
CA GLN A 24 14.69 5.85 -8.24
C GLN A 24 13.87 4.58 -8.46
N ARG A 25 14.56 3.43 -8.45
CA ARG A 25 13.92 2.11 -8.44
C ARG A 25 13.44 1.78 -7.02
N ARG A 26 12.13 1.65 -6.82
CA ARG A 26 11.53 1.37 -5.51
C ARG A 26 10.37 0.37 -5.62
N ILE A 27 10.08 -0.32 -4.52
CA ILE A 27 8.91 -1.20 -4.43
C ILE A 27 7.67 -0.31 -4.28
N PRO A 28 6.68 -0.41 -5.19
CA PRO A 28 5.47 0.40 -5.13
C PRO A 28 4.60 0.05 -3.92
N ALA A 29 3.75 0.99 -3.51
CA ALA A 29 2.73 0.72 -2.50
C ALA A 29 1.60 -0.14 -3.11
N VAL A 30 1.08 -1.08 -2.31
CA VAL A 30 -0.14 -1.82 -2.65
C VAL A 30 -1.29 -1.20 -1.87
N LYS A 31 -2.25 -0.61 -2.57
CA LYS A 31 -3.40 0.05 -1.96
C LYS A 31 -4.66 -0.22 -2.79
N PRO A 32 -5.85 -0.24 -2.16
CA PRO A 32 -7.09 -0.12 -2.91
C PRO A 32 -7.11 1.25 -3.61
N LEU A 33 -7.58 1.28 -4.85
CA LEU A 33 -7.83 2.54 -5.53
C LEU A 33 -9.07 3.18 -4.89
N LEU A 34 -8.89 4.32 -4.25
CA LEU A 34 -9.97 5.08 -3.64
C LEU A 34 -10.52 6.07 -4.65
N THR A 35 -11.84 6.06 -4.84
CA THR A 35 -12.56 7.13 -5.51
C THR A 35 -12.55 8.39 -4.62
N GLU A 36 -12.87 9.54 -5.19
CA GLU A 36 -12.95 10.78 -4.41
C GLU A 36 -14.03 10.68 -3.32
N ASP A 37 -15.16 10.03 -3.61
CA ASP A 37 -16.23 9.77 -2.64
C ASP A 37 -15.77 8.89 -1.47
N HIS A 38 -14.90 7.89 -1.73
CA HIS A 38 -14.33 7.08 -0.65
C HIS A 38 -13.40 7.91 0.24
N ARG A 39 -12.68 8.89 -0.32
CA ARG A 39 -11.78 9.76 0.43
C ARG A 39 -12.56 10.74 1.30
N SER A 40 -13.56 11.40 0.73
CA SER A 40 -14.42 12.34 1.46
C SER A 40 -15.15 11.67 2.61
N ARG A 41 -15.77 10.50 2.38
CA ARG A 41 -16.46 9.75 3.43
C ARG A 41 -15.52 9.29 4.53
N ARG A 42 -14.31 8.81 4.18
CA ARG A 42 -13.32 8.44 5.19
C ARG A 42 -12.88 9.64 6.03
N LEU A 43 -12.65 10.78 5.39
CA LEU A 43 -12.26 12.00 6.09
C LEU A 43 -13.35 12.46 7.05
N GLN A 44 -14.61 12.45 6.60
CA GLN A 44 -15.77 12.78 7.43
C GLN A 44 -15.85 11.87 8.66
N VAL A 45 -15.78 10.54 8.47
CA VAL A 45 -15.80 9.58 9.59
C VAL A 45 -14.64 9.83 10.55
N CYS A 46 -13.43 10.10 10.03
CA CYS A 46 -12.30 10.44 10.89
C CYS A 46 -12.57 11.70 11.71
N GLN A 47 -13.06 12.78 11.09
CA GLN A 47 -13.37 14.04 11.77
C GLN A 47 -14.44 13.87 12.85
N GLU A 48 -15.51 13.14 12.54
CA GLU A 48 -16.60 12.85 13.48
C GLU A 48 -16.14 12.05 14.70
N ASN A 49 -15.12 11.19 14.52
CA ASN A 49 -14.65 10.28 15.57
C ASN A 49 -13.29 10.66 16.17
N LEU A 50 -12.78 11.88 15.93
CA LEU A 50 -11.48 12.33 16.47
C LEU A 50 -11.39 12.25 18.00
N ASN A 51 -12.50 12.56 18.68
CA ASN A 51 -12.58 12.61 20.15
C ASN A 51 -13.44 11.49 20.73
N SER A 52 -13.74 10.45 19.94
CA SER A 52 -14.54 9.32 20.41
C SER A 52 -13.77 8.50 21.44
N ASP A 53 -14.47 8.02 22.46
CA ASP A 53 -13.93 7.03 23.39
C ASP A 53 -13.99 5.64 22.76
N TRP A 54 -12.83 5.05 22.52
CA TRP A 54 -12.69 3.72 21.90
C TRP A 54 -12.63 2.59 22.93
N SER A 55 -12.66 2.90 24.24
CA SER A 55 -12.49 1.91 25.32
C SER A 55 -13.60 0.85 25.37
N THR A 56 -14.78 1.18 24.85
CA THR A 56 -15.97 0.31 24.84
C THR A 56 -16.25 -0.30 23.46
N VAL A 57 -15.43 0.02 22.45
CA VAL A 57 -15.66 -0.39 21.07
C VAL A 57 -14.99 -1.73 20.80
N VAL A 58 -15.79 -2.72 20.40
CA VAL A 58 -15.29 -4.01 19.91
C VAL A 58 -15.26 -3.98 18.38
N PHE A 59 -14.08 -4.19 17.80
CA PHE A 59 -13.89 -4.30 16.37
C PHE A 59 -14.03 -5.75 15.93
N SER A 60 -14.78 -6.01 14.86
CA SER A 60 -14.82 -7.32 14.20
C SER A 60 -14.22 -7.21 12.80
N ASN A 61 -13.52 -8.25 12.35
CA ASN A 61 -13.00 -8.28 10.99
C ASN A 61 -12.90 -9.72 10.47
N GLU A 62 -13.16 -9.87 9.17
CA GLU A 62 -12.85 -11.09 8.42
C GLU A 62 -11.51 -10.90 7.71
N LYS A 63 -10.62 -11.90 7.79
CA LYS A 63 -9.37 -11.88 7.03
C LYS A 63 -9.15 -13.21 6.32
N LYS A 64 -8.55 -13.10 5.15
CA LYS A 64 -8.23 -14.24 4.28
C LYS A 64 -6.73 -14.46 4.25
N LEU A 65 -6.29 -15.67 4.55
CA LEU A 65 -4.93 -16.13 4.31
C LEU A 65 -4.86 -16.67 2.89
N CYS A 66 -3.85 -16.23 2.13
CA CYS A 66 -3.63 -16.66 0.77
C CYS A 66 -2.18 -17.11 0.58
N THR A 67 -1.95 -18.11 -0.24
CA THR A 67 -0.61 -18.67 -0.53
C THR A 67 0.20 -17.84 -1.52
N ASN A 68 -0.16 -16.56 -1.73
CA ASN A 68 0.51 -15.72 -2.71
C ASN A 68 1.92 -15.33 -2.24
N THR A 69 2.86 -15.26 -3.16
CA THR A 69 4.16 -14.63 -2.91
C THR A 69 3.99 -13.11 -2.89
N ASP A 70 4.54 -12.45 -1.87
CA ASP A 70 4.55 -10.98 -1.72
C ASP A 70 5.43 -10.25 -2.77
N TYR A 71 5.72 -10.90 -3.89
CA TYR A 71 6.56 -10.35 -4.93
C TYR A 71 5.89 -9.17 -5.61
N ARG A 72 6.57 -8.03 -5.56
CA ARG A 72 6.13 -6.77 -6.17
C ARG A 72 7.24 -6.29 -7.10
N PRO A 73 7.01 -6.27 -8.42
CA PRO A 73 8.02 -5.77 -9.34
C PRO A 73 8.29 -4.29 -9.01
N PRO A 74 9.55 -3.89 -8.79
CA PRO A 74 9.88 -2.52 -8.47
C PRO A 74 9.70 -1.62 -9.69
N LEU A 75 9.18 -0.42 -9.45
CA LEU A 75 8.95 0.61 -10.45
C LEU A 75 10.02 1.71 -10.32
N TRP A 76 10.32 2.35 -11.44
CA TRP A 76 11.13 3.57 -11.45
C TRP A 76 10.18 4.76 -11.37
N HIS A 77 10.26 5.54 -10.30
CA HIS A 77 9.44 6.73 -10.11
C HIS A 77 10.23 7.82 -9.37
N ARG A 78 9.72 9.05 -9.40
CA ARG A 78 10.35 10.19 -8.72
C ARG A 78 10.23 10.05 -7.20
N ASN A 79 11.10 10.72 -6.46
CA ASN A 79 10.96 10.81 -5.01
C ASN A 79 9.62 11.48 -4.64
N ASN A 80 9.05 11.09 -3.50
CA ASN A 80 7.77 11.59 -2.97
C ASN A 80 6.50 11.30 -3.81
N THR A 81 6.60 10.60 -4.94
CA THR A 81 5.42 10.21 -5.76
C THR A 81 4.90 8.80 -5.46
N ARG A 82 5.29 8.20 -4.32
CA ARG A 82 4.99 6.79 -3.99
C ARG A 82 3.48 6.49 -3.96
N TYR A 83 2.68 7.46 -3.54
CA TYR A 83 1.22 7.30 -3.40
C TYR A 83 0.42 7.89 -4.57
N ASP A 84 1.11 8.32 -5.62
CA ASP A 84 0.42 8.75 -6.83
C ASP A 84 -0.28 7.54 -7.45
N PRO A 85 -1.50 7.69 -8.00
CA PRO A 85 -2.24 6.58 -8.59
C PRO A 85 -1.45 5.80 -9.66
N ALA A 86 -0.54 6.47 -10.37
CA ALA A 86 0.33 5.85 -11.37
C ALA A 86 1.44 4.95 -10.79
N ASN A 87 1.80 5.14 -9.51
CA ASN A 87 2.88 4.42 -8.82
C ASN A 87 2.37 3.41 -7.78
N ILE A 88 1.05 3.20 -7.71
CA ILE A 88 0.39 2.24 -6.82
C ILE A 88 0.03 0.97 -7.61
N ILE A 89 0.30 -0.19 -7.03
CA ILE A 89 -0.28 -1.45 -7.50
C ILE A 89 -1.67 -1.60 -6.85
N PRO A 90 -2.76 -1.72 -7.63
CA PRO A 90 -4.07 -1.92 -7.07
C PRO A 90 -4.11 -3.26 -6.34
N ASN A 91 -4.61 -3.25 -5.11
CA ASN A 91 -4.84 -4.48 -4.36
C ASN A 91 -5.97 -5.29 -5.03
N ARG A 92 -5.62 -6.32 -5.80
CA ARG A 92 -6.57 -7.24 -6.44
C ARG A 92 -6.40 -8.63 -5.85
N SER A 93 -7.49 -9.22 -5.37
CA SER A 93 -7.51 -10.62 -4.97
C SER A 93 -7.49 -11.49 -6.24
N THR A 94 -6.45 -12.30 -6.41
CA THR A 94 -6.38 -13.34 -7.45
C THR A 94 -7.05 -14.62 -6.93
N GLY A 95 -7.90 -15.27 -7.73
CA GLY A 95 -8.72 -16.44 -7.35
C GLY A 95 -7.95 -17.72 -6.99
N ARG A 96 -7.26 -17.71 -5.85
CA ARG A 96 -6.52 -18.85 -5.28
C ARG A 96 -7.22 -19.41 -4.06
N THR A 97 -6.72 -20.56 -3.58
CA THR A 97 -7.13 -21.14 -2.29
C THR A 97 -6.92 -20.13 -1.18
N THR A 98 -8.00 -19.81 -0.49
CA THR A 98 -8.01 -18.87 0.63
C THR A 98 -8.66 -19.55 1.83
N ILE A 99 -8.09 -19.36 3.00
CA ILE A 99 -8.73 -19.74 4.26
C ILE A 99 -9.20 -18.44 4.91
N GLY A 100 -10.51 -18.32 5.06
CA GLY A 100 -11.13 -17.21 5.80
C GLY A 100 -11.11 -17.50 7.29
N TYR A 101 -10.88 -16.46 8.09
CA TYR A 101 -11.09 -16.50 9.53
C TYR A 101 -11.77 -15.22 9.98
N TRP A 102 -12.48 -15.33 11.09
CA TRP A 102 -13.19 -14.23 11.73
C TRP A 102 -12.69 -14.07 13.17
N GLY A 103 -12.61 -12.83 13.63
CA GLY A 103 -12.23 -12.52 15.00
C GLY A 103 -12.74 -11.15 15.43
N VAL A 104 -12.75 -10.96 16.75
CA VAL A 104 -13.09 -9.70 17.41
C VAL A 104 -11.97 -9.27 18.33
N ASP A 105 -11.79 -7.96 18.49
CA ASP A 105 -10.78 -7.35 19.36
C ASP A 105 -11.37 -6.09 20.02
N ASP A 106 -11.23 -5.97 21.34
CA ASP A 106 -11.64 -4.83 22.15
C ASP A 106 -10.44 -3.96 22.57
N GLY A 107 -9.24 -4.23 22.04
CA GLY A 107 -8.02 -3.50 22.35
C GLY A 107 -7.41 -3.85 23.71
N GLY A 108 -7.80 -4.97 24.33
CA GLY A 108 -7.31 -5.40 25.65
C GLY A 108 -5.78 -5.54 25.80
N TRP A 109 -5.03 -5.63 24.68
CA TRP A 109 -3.57 -5.75 24.68
C TRP A 109 -2.82 -4.50 25.18
N THR A 110 -3.45 -3.33 25.22
CA THR A 110 -2.84 -2.10 25.76
C THR A 110 -3.10 -1.89 27.26
N ARG A 111 -3.92 -2.74 27.90
CA ARG A 111 -4.32 -2.59 29.32
C ARG A 111 -3.41 -3.35 30.31
N GLY A 112 -2.36 -4.02 29.83
CA GLY A 112 -1.57 -5.01 30.59
C GLY A 112 -0.13 -4.63 30.95
N PHE A 113 0.30 -3.37 30.80
CA PHE A 113 1.60 -2.89 31.28
C PHE A 113 1.38 -1.73 32.26
N SER A 114 1.10 -2.09 33.52
CA SER A 114 1.15 -1.19 34.68
C SER A 114 1.94 -1.86 35.79
#